data_AF-A0A0M3JZY8-F1
#
_entry.id   AF-A0A0M3JZY8-F1
#
_cell.length_a   1.000
_cell.length_b   1.000
_cell.length_c   1.000
_cell.angle_alpha   90.00
_cell.angle_beta   90.00
_cell.angle_gamma   90.00
#
_symmetry.space_group_name_H-M   'P 1'
#
loop_
_entity.id
_entity.type
_entity.pdbx_description
1 polymer ?
#
loop_
_entity_poly.entity_id
_entity_poly.type
_entity_poly.pdbx_seq_one_letter_code
_entity_poly.pdbx_strand_id
1 'polypeptide(L)'
;MNPLEAVEHQGGLQLTNPPYTIAVAQKCYWRSQPIELTLKGNSSTDKFRGFAIQPIVYRGPHQGKRMGQFLRLDDNGSWQQQCFRFKDSVTHSHDERKKHIKLWWKNDYNDEDTIQFVATVVKAQREFWVKSVLSVPIPPCQVSPNGITNYVAPPVTPPPPVRPFPDTNNFDS
;
A
#
# COMPACT_ATOMS: atom_id res chain seq x y z
N MET A 1 -17.76 -2.58 -5.56
CA MET A 1 -17.53 -1.94 -6.87
C MET A 1 -16.18 -2.41 -7.38
N ASN A 2 -16.12 -3.01 -8.57
CA ASN A 2 -14.87 -3.48 -9.18
C ASN A 2 -14.10 -2.25 -9.74
N PRO A 3 -12.87 -1.97 -9.30
CA PRO A 3 -12.08 -0.86 -9.84
C PRO A 3 -11.83 -0.98 -11.36
N LEU A 4 -11.92 -2.19 -11.92
CA LEU A 4 -11.75 -2.45 -13.35
C LEU A 4 -12.94 -1.98 -14.20
N GLU A 5 -14.15 -1.98 -13.65
CA GLU A 5 -15.40 -1.72 -14.38
C GLU A 5 -16.08 -0.42 -13.92
N ALA A 6 -15.51 0.27 -12.94
CA ALA A 6 -15.93 1.62 -12.63
C ALA A 6 -15.78 2.47 -13.90
N VAL A 7 -16.91 2.94 -14.44
CA VAL A 7 -16.98 3.80 -15.63
C VAL A 7 -16.05 5.01 -15.49
N GLU A 8 -15.78 5.43 -14.25
CA GLU A 8 -14.89 6.50 -13.85
C GLU A 8 -13.40 6.24 -14.17
N HIS A 9 -12.98 4.96 -14.22
CA HIS A 9 -11.58 4.55 -14.40
C HIS A 9 -11.28 3.97 -15.79
N GLN A 10 -12.31 3.69 -16.60
CA GLN A 10 -12.23 3.36 -18.03
C GLN A 10 -11.15 2.33 -18.38
N GLY A 11 -11.00 1.29 -17.56
CA GLY A 11 -10.01 0.22 -17.77
C GLY A 11 -8.55 0.63 -17.56
N GLY A 12 -8.28 1.74 -16.87
CA GLY A 12 -6.93 2.27 -16.65
C GLY A 12 -5.99 1.48 -15.73
N LEU A 13 -6.43 0.31 -15.25
CA LEU A 13 -5.61 -0.55 -14.39
C LEU A 13 -4.41 -1.05 -15.18
N GLN A 14 -3.24 -0.85 -14.61
CA GLN A 14 -1.98 -1.37 -15.12
C GLN A 14 -1.63 -2.68 -14.41
N LEU A 15 -1.37 -3.72 -15.20
CA LEU A 15 -0.87 -5.02 -14.75
C LEU A 15 0.64 -5.17 -14.99
N THR A 16 1.29 -4.10 -15.42
CA THR A 16 2.74 -4.00 -15.58
C THR A 16 3.41 -3.69 -14.25
N ASN A 17 4.74 -3.89 -14.17
CA ASN A 17 5.50 -3.48 -13.00
C ASN A 17 5.37 -1.95 -12.81
N PRO A 18 4.93 -1.48 -11.63
CA PRO A 18 4.76 -0.06 -11.39
C PRO A 18 6.12 0.65 -11.41
N PRO A 19 6.22 1.86 -11.98
CA PRO A 19 7.45 2.66 -11.99
C PRO A 19 7.67 3.40 -10.66
N TYR A 20 7.30 2.77 -9.55
CA TYR A 20 7.32 3.33 -8.20
C TYR A 20 7.91 2.32 -7.22
N THR A 21 8.53 2.82 -6.17
CA THR A 21 9.15 2.01 -5.11
C THR A 21 8.75 2.54 -3.73
N ILE A 22 8.48 1.64 -2.80
CA ILE A 22 8.42 1.95 -1.36
C ILE A 22 9.80 1.60 -0.76
N ALA A 23 10.54 2.62 -0.37
CA ALA A 23 11.79 2.45 0.37
C ALA A 23 11.52 2.59 1.87
N VAL A 24 11.91 1.59 2.65
CA VAL A 24 11.87 1.63 4.12
C VAL A 24 13.28 1.91 4.62
N ALA A 25 13.44 2.88 5.52
CA ALA A 25 14.76 3.31 5.98
C ALA A 25 15.45 2.23 6.85
N GLN A 26 14.66 1.43 7.57
CA GLN A 26 15.14 0.34 8.43
C GLN A 26 14.86 -1.03 7.81
N LYS A 27 15.74 -2.01 8.08
CA LYS A 27 15.60 -3.41 7.63
C LYS A 27 14.68 -4.25 8.53
N CYS A 28 14.53 -3.83 9.77
CA CYS A 28 13.67 -4.42 10.80
C CYS A 28 13.07 -3.29 11.65
N TYR A 29 12.09 -3.60 12.49
CA TYR A 29 11.47 -2.62 13.37
C TYR A 29 11.47 -3.06 14.85
N TRP A 30 11.43 -2.09 15.75
CA TRP A 30 11.17 -2.30 17.18
C TRP A 30 9.75 -1.88 17.50
N ARG A 31 9.13 -2.58 18.46
CA ARG A 31 7.81 -2.22 18.97
C ARG A 31 7.82 -0.77 19.47
N SER A 32 6.77 -0.04 19.12
CA SER A 32 6.54 1.37 19.47
C SER A 32 7.61 2.35 18.98
N GLN A 33 8.58 1.90 18.19
CA GLN A 33 9.54 2.78 17.53
C GLN A 33 9.05 3.17 16.12
N PRO A 34 8.93 4.47 15.82
CA PRO A 34 8.64 4.92 14.47
C PRO A 34 9.76 4.58 13.50
N ILE A 35 9.38 4.14 12.30
CA ILE A 35 10.25 3.95 11.15
C ILE A 35 9.80 4.83 9.99
N GLU A 36 10.77 5.25 9.17
CA GLU A 36 10.51 6.09 8.00
C GLU A 36 10.30 5.20 6.77
N LEU A 37 9.26 5.51 5.99
CA LEU A 37 9.03 4.96 4.67
C LEU A 37 8.83 6.07 3.64
N THR A 38 9.33 5.83 2.43
CA THR A 38 9.24 6.76 1.31
C THR A 38 8.64 6.04 0.10
N LEU A 39 7.48 6.51 -0.37
CA LEU A 39 6.99 6.14 -1.70
C LEU A 39 7.56 7.13 -2.72
N LYS A 40 8.24 6.63 -3.75
CA LYS A 40 8.89 7.46 -4.78
C LYS A 40 8.75 6.89 -6.19
N GLY A 41 8.79 7.77 -7.19
CA GLY A 41 9.02 7.38 -8.58
C GLY A 41 10.44 6.90 -8.82
N ASN A 42 10.60 5.95 -9.74
CA ASN A 42 11.89 5.36 -10.07
C ASN A 42 12.74 6.28 -10.95
N SER A 43 12.11 7.07 -11.83
CA SER A 43 12.77 8.07 -12.68
C SER A 43 12.38 9.52 -12.33
N SER A 44 12.97 10.50 -13.04
CA SER A 44 12.59 11.91 -12.94
C SER A 44 11.18 12.21 -13.47
N THR A 45 10.66 11.38 -14.37
CA THR A 45 9.35 11.53 -15.01
C THR A 45 8.23 10.80 -14.28
N ASP A 46 8.56 9.86 -13.40
CA ASP A 46 7.59 9.04 -12.65
C ASP A 46 6.99 9.82 -11.47
N LYS A 47 6.09 10.74 -11.79
CA LYS A 47 5.28 11.45 -10.80
C LYS A 47 3.94 10.73 -10.61
N PHE A 48 3.38 10.82 -9.41
CA PHE A 48 2.05 10.31 -9.08
C PHE A 48 1.19 11.43 -8.50
N ARG A 49 -0.13 11.34 -8.70
CA ARG A 49 -1.12 12.31 -8.19
C ARG A 49 -1.79 11.80 -6.93
N GLY A 50 -2.11 10.51 -6.92
CA GLY A 50 -2.79 9.85 -5.81
C GLY A 50 -2.06 8.58 -5.40
N PHE A 51 -2.27 8.19 -4.15
CA PHE A 51 -1.79 6.93 -3.62
C PHE A 51 -2.65 6.50 -2.44
N ALA A 52 -2.59 5.20 -2.11
CA ALA A 52 -3.04 4.65 -0.85
C ALA A 52 -2.02 3.64 -0.35
N ILE A 53 -1.55 3.75 0.90
CA ILE A 53 -0.57 2.82 1.50
C ILE A 53 -1.17 2.11 2.70
N GLN A 54 -0.97 0.80 2.77
CA GLN A 54 -1.43 -0.07 3.84
C GLN A 54 -0.26 -0.94 4.36
N PRO A 55 -0.02 -0.99 5.68
CA PRO A 55 0.86 -1.96 6.31
C PRO A 55 0.07 -3.25 6.54
N ILE A 56 0.51 -4.36 5.96
CA ILE A 56 -0.14 -5.67 6.12
C ILE A 56 0.82 -6.66 6.77
N VAL A 57 0.29 -7.55 7.61
CA VAL A 57 1.06 -8.70 8.11
C VAL A 57 1.44 -9.59 6.93
N TYR A 58 2.72 -9.77 6.69
CA TYR A 58 3.25 -10.53 5.58
C TYR A 58 3.05 -12.04 5.80
N ARG A 59 2.09 -12.62 5.07
CA ARG A 59 1.85 -14.07 5.00
C ARG A 59 1.99 -14.62 3.57
N GLY A 60 2.58 -13.82 2.70
CA GLY A 60 2.63 -14.05 1.25
C GLY A 60 2.04 -12.87 0.47
N PRO A 61 2.06 -12.95 -0.87
CA PRO A 61 1.59 -11.89 -1.77
C PRO A 61 0.16 -11.45 -1.48
N HIS A 62 -0.03 -10.16 -1.18
CA HIS A 62 -1.36 -9.54 -0.97
C HIS A 62 -2.22 -10.19 0.14
N GLN A 63 -1.60 -10.96 1.03
CA GLN A 63 -2.26 -11.62 2.15
C GLN A 63 -1.89 -10.93 3.46
N GLY A 64 -2.86 -10.86 4.38
CA GLY A 64 -2.64 -10.30 5.71
C GLY A 64 -3.69 -9.31 6.15
N LYS A 65 -3.77 -9.11 7.46
CA LYS A 65 -4.55 -8.03 8.07
C LYS A 65 -3.69 -6.78 8.21
N ARG A 66 -4.33 -5.62 8.24
CA ARG A 66 -3.61 -4.37 8.49
C ARG A 66 -3.07 -4.32 9.92
N MET A 67 -1.86 -3.79 10.11
CA MET A 67 -1.20 -3.76 11.41
C MET A 67 -0.32 -2.52 11.60
N GLY A 68 -0.30 -2.01 12.83
CA GLY A 68 0.38 -0.78 13.19
C GLY A 68 -0.36 0.47 12.70
N GLN A 69 0.27 1.63 12.87
CA GLN A 69 -0.35 2.93 12.65
C GLN A 69 0.63 3.89 11.99
N PHE A 70 0.10 4.69 11.07
CA PHE A 70 0.83 5.82 10.51
C PHE A 70 0.79 7.03 11.44
N LEU A 71 1.95 7.64 11.60
CA LEU A 71 2.17 8.81 12.42
C LEU A 71 2.38 10.04 11.55
N ARG A 72 1.81 11.16 11.99
CA ARG A 72 2.07 12.46 11.41
C ARG A 72 3.17 13.12 12.21
N LEU A 73 4.42 12.90 11.79
CA LEU A 73 5.61 13.50 12.40
C LEU A 73 6.09 14.73 11.65
N ASP A 74 5.55 14.99 10.45
CA ASP A 74 5.79 16.19 9.67
C ASP A 74 4.50 16.97 9.40
N ASP A 75 4.64 18.29 9.19
CA ASP A 75 3.54 19.17 8.77
C ASP A 75 3.25 19.07 7.27
N ASN A 76 3.72 17.99 6.62
CA ASN A 76 3.52 17.81 5.20
C ASN A 76 2.05 17.54 4.91
N GLY A 77 1.37 18.55 4.38
CA GLY A 77 -0.03 18.51 4.00
C GLY A 77 -0.34 17.62 2.81
N SER A 78 0.63 16.87 2.26
CA SER A 78 0.50 16.04 1.05
C SER A 78 -0.23 14.70 1.24
N TRP A 79 -0.54 14.32 2.49
CA TRP A 79 -1.19 13.06 2.82
C TRP A 79 -2.13 13.18 4.03
N GLN A 80 -3.04 12.23 4.15
CA GLN A 80 -3.99 12.10 5.25
C GLN A 80 -4.28 10.63 5.56
N GLN A 81 -4.74 10.35 6.77
CA GLN A 81 -5.20 9.01 7.16
C GLN A 81 -6.55 8.73 6.50
N GLN A 82 -6.75 7.54 5.96
CA GLN A 82 -8.03 7.16 5.35
C GLN A 82 -9.12 7.00 6.42
N CYS A 83 -8.76 6.51 7.60
CA CYS A 83 -9.65 6.40 8.75
C CYS A 83 -8.92 6.88 10.02
N PHE A 84 -9.39 7.98 10.61
CA PHE A 84 -8.78 8.57 11.82
C PHE A 84 -8.78 7.64 13.03
N ARG A 85 -9.74 6.69 13.10
CA ARG A 85 -9.85 5.73 14.21
C ARG A 85 -8.74 4.69 14.19
N PHE A 86 -8.46 4.11 13.04
CA PHE A 86 -7.52 2.99 12.92
C PHE A 86 -6.11 3.44 12.54
N LYS A 87 -5.97 4.52 11.76
CA LYS A 87 -4.68 5.06 11.30
C LYS A 87 -3.80 4.04 10.58
N ASP A 88 -4.40 2.96 10.10
CA ASP A 88 -3.77 1.80 9.47
C ASP A 88 -3.73 1.92 7.93
N SER A 89 -4.13 3.07 7.39
CA SER A 89 -4.15 3.36 5.96
C SER A 89 -3.99 4.86 5.74
N VAL A 90 -3.20 5.24 4.74
CA VAL A 90 -2.97 6.63 4.35
C VAL A 90 -3.23 6.83 2.87
N THR A 91 -3.68 8.03 2.51
CA THR A 91 -3.95 8.45 1.14
C THR A 91 -3.45 9.87 0.90
N HIS A 92 -3.35 10.27 -0.35
CA HIS A 92 -3.14 11.68 -0.74
C HIS A 92 -4.24 12.60 -0.19
N SER A 93 -3.86 13.84 0.09
CA SER A 93 -4.77 14.93 0.51
C SER A 93 -5.22 15.83 -0.65
N HIS A 94 -4.39 15.94 -1.70
CA HIS A 94 -4.64 16.72 -2.91
C HIS A 94 -3.97 16.03 -4.12
N ASP A 95 -4.40 16.38 -5.32
CA ASP A 95 -4.05 15.70 -6.58
C ASP A 95 -2.79 16.25 -7.29
N GLU A 96 -2.07 17.18 -6.64
CA GLU A 96 -0.82 17.72 -7.19
C GLU A 96 0.19 16.60 -7.44
N ARG A 97 0.99 16.77 -8.50
CA ARG A 97 2.00 15.79 -8.92
C ARG A 97 3.15 15.74 -7.92
N LYS A 98 3.36 14.58 -7.32
CA LYS A 98 4.41 14.29 -6.34
C LYS A 98 5.43 13.33 -6.95
N LYS A 99 6.71 13.54 -6.68
CA LYS A 99 7.79 12.60 -7.03
C LYS A 99 8.06 11.60 -5.89
N HIS A 100 7.86 12.06 -4.66
CA HIS A 100 8.10 11.29 -3.47
C HIS A 100 7.22 11.80 -2.33
N ILE A 101 6.91 10.92 -1.39
CA ILE A 101 6.25 11.25 -0.12
C ILE A 101 6.93 10.46 0.99
N LYS A 102 7.16 11.13 2.12
CA LYS A 102 7.69 10.52 3.35
C LYS A 102 6.57 10.31 4.34
N LEU A 103 6.62 9.20 5.04
CA LEU A 103 5.62 8.76 6.00
C LEU A 103 6.32 8.05 7.14
N TRP A 104 5.68 8.04 8.31
CA TRP A 104 6.18 7.32 9.48
C TRP A 104 5.17 6.30 9.93
N TRP A 105 5.65 5.13 10.32
CA TRP A 105 4.82 4.05 10.81
C TRP A 105 5.42 3.47 12.08
N LYS A 106 4.57 3.01 12.99
CA LYS A 106 4.98 2.21 14.15
C LYS A 106 4.00 1.06 14.40
N ASN A 107 4.49 0.01 15.06
CA ASN A 107 3.65 -1.07 15.59
C ASN A 107 3.66 -1.03 17.11
N ASP A 108 2.50 -0.82 17.74
CA ASP A 108 2.35 -0.86 19.20
C ASP A 108 1.82 -2.22 19.71
N TYR A 109 1.41 -3.11 18.80
CA TYR A 109 0.64 -4.31 19.15
C TYR A 109 1.51 -5.51 19.52
N ASN A 110 2.41 -5.92 18.63
CA ASN A 110 3.28 -7.08 18.80
C ASN A 110 4.67 -6.85 18.20
N ASP A 111 5.57 -7.80 18.44
CA ASP A 111 6.96 -7.85 17.99
C ASP A 111 7.31 -9.22 17.38
N GLU A 112 6.31 -9.89 16.81
CA GLU A 112 6.45 -11.19 16.14
C GLU A 112 6.11 -11.11 14.64
N ASP A 113 5.17 -10.24 14.25
CA ASP A 113 4.66 -10.19 12.88
C ASP A 113 5.61 -9.44 11.94
N THR A 114 5.93 -10.05 10.81
CA THR A 114 6.60 -9.38 9.69
C THR A 114 5.60 -8.50 8.96
N ILE A 115 5.96 -7.26 8.65
CA ILE A 115 5.06 -6.29 8.01
C ILE A 115 5.54 -5.98 6.60
N GLN A 116 4.62 -5.92 5.64
CA GLN A 116 4.87 -5.42 4.30
C GLN A 116 4.03 -4.18 4.06
N PHE A 117 4.63 -3.14 3.48
CA PHE A 117 3.89 -1.98 3.01
C PHE A 117 3.46 -2.22 1.56
N VAL A 118 2.18 -2.02 1.32
CA VAL A 118 1.55 -2.21 0.01
C VAL A 118 0.92 -0.89 -0.40
N ALA A 119 1.20 -0.43 -1.61
CA ALA A 119 0.59 0.77 -2.14
C ALA A 119 -0.17 0.55 -3.45
N THR A 120 -1.29 1.26 -3.53
CA THR A 120 -1.97 1.61 -4.77
C THR A 120 -1.49 2.99 -5.20
N VAL A 121 -1.12 3.17 -6.46
CA VAL A 121 -0.60 4.44 -6.98
C VAL A 121 -1.37 4.85 -8.23
N VAL A 122 -1.73 6.14 -8.30
CA VAL A 122 -2.46 6.74 -9.41
C VAL A 122 -1.57 7.80 -10.07
N LYS A 123 -1.21 7.58 -11.33
CA LYS A 123 -0.49 8.54 -12.16
C LYS A 123 -1.46 9.48 -12.88
N ALA A 124 -2.50 8.88 -13.46
CA ALA A 124 -3.60 9.56 -14.13
C ALA A 124 -4.90 8.75 -13.99
N GLN A 125 -6.04 9.34 -14.37
CA GLN A 125 -7.35 8.70 -14.27
C GLN A 125 -7.39 7.32 -14.95
N ARG A 126 -6.69 7.17 -16.08
CA ARG A 126 -6.58 5.92 -16.85
C ARG A 126 -5.22 5.22 -16.72
N GLU A 127 -4.42 5.57 -15.71
CA GLU A 127 -3.09 4.97 -15.50
C GLU A 127 -2.82 4.83 -13.99
N PHE A 128 -3.10 3.64 -13.46
CA PHE A 128 -2.97 3.35 -12.03
C PHE A 128 -2.64 1.87 -11.75
N TRP A 129 -2.05 1.61 -10.59
CA TRP A 129 -1.65 0.27 -10.13
C TRP A 129 -2.29 0.01 -8.77
N VAL A 130 -3.01 -1.11 -8.63
CA VAL A 130 -3.75 -1.45 -7.40
C VAL A 130 -2.97 -2.49 -6.61
N LYS A 131 -2.53 -2.11 -5.40
CA LYS A 131 -1.75 -2.97 -4.49
C LYS A 131 -0.49 -3.58 -5.11
N SER A 132 0.03 -3.01 -6.19
CA SER A 132 1.15 -3.58 -6.95
C SER A 132 2.51 -3.04 -6.53
N VAL A 133 2.57 -1.95 -5.75
CA VAL A 133 3.84 -1.41 -5.24
C VAL A 133 4.08 -2.02 -3.85
N LEU A 134 5.10 -2.87 -3.75
CA LEU A 134 5.38 -3.65 -2.54
C LEU A 134 6.74 -3.23 -1.97
N SER A 135 6.81 -3.02 -0.65
CA SER A 135 8.09 -2.92 0.04
C SER A 135 8.71 -4.30 0.24
N VAL A 136 10.02 -4.33 0.50
CA VAL A 136 10.61 -5.49 1.19
C VAL A 136 9.88 -5.64 2.54
N PRO A 137 9.43 -6.85 2.93
CA PRO A 137 8.82 -7.04 4.23
C PRO A 137 9.85 -6.85 5.35
N ILE A 138 9.44 -6.17 6.40
CA ILE A 138 10.26 -5.83 7.56
C ILE A 138 9.84 -6.67 8.78
N PRO A 139 10.72 -7.54 9.28
CA PRO A 139 10.46 -8.30 10.49
C PRO A 139 10.73 -7.44 11.75
N PRO A 140 10.24 -7.87 12.91
CA PRO A 140 10.71 -7.36 14.19
C PRO A 140 12.21 -7.61 14.35
N CYS A 141 12.96 -6.66 14.92
CA CYS A 141 14.41 -6.80 15.08
C CYS A 141 14.80 -7.93 16.05
N GLN A 142 13.91 -8.34 16.96
CA GLN A 142 14.11 -9.52 17.82
C GLN A 142 14.09 -10.83 17.02
N VAL A 143 13.29 -10.90 15.95
CA VAL A 143 13.11 -12.09 15.12
C VAL A 143 14.19 -12.15 14.03
N SER A 144 14.43 -11.05 13.33
CA SER A 144 15.49 -10.96 12.32
C SER A 144 16.10 -9.55 12.27
N PRO A 145 17.22 -9.32 12.98
CA PRO A 145 17.91 -8.03 13.01
C PRO A 145 18.41 -7.57 11.63
N ASN A 146 18.76 -8.52 10.77
CA ASN A 146 19.28 -8.26 9.43
C ASN A 146 18.18 -8.04 8.38
N GLY A 147 16.89 -8.16 8.78
CA GLY A 147 15.75 -8.08 7.87
C GLY A 147 15.58 -9.32 7.00
N ILE A 148 14.83 -9.19 5.92
CA ILE A 148 14.71 -10.23 4.89
C ILE A 148 15.70 -9.93 3.77
N THR A 149 16.65 -10.85 3.56
CA THR A 149 17.58 -10.81 2.43
C THR A 149 16.99 -11.61 1.27
N ASN A 150 17.18 -11.14 0.03
CA ASN A 150 16.68 -11.80 -1.19
C ASN A 150 15.15 -11.82 -1.37
N TYR A 151 14.45 -10.81 -0.85
CA TYR A 151 13.05 -10.63 -1.21
C TYR A 151 12.89 -10.35 -2.71
N VAL A 152 12.08 -11.16 -3.38
CA VAL A 152 11.67 -10.94 -4.77
C VAL A 152 10.18 -10.64 -4.76
N ALA A 153 9.81 -9.50 -5.34
CA ALA A 153 8.41 -9.13 -5.45
C ALA A 153 7.66 -10.13 -6.35
N PRO A 154 6.47 -10.60 -5.94
CA PRO A 154 5.62 -11.41 -6.80
C PRO A 154 5.23 -10.63 -8.06
N PRO A 155 4.93 -11.31 -9.17
CA PRO A 155 4.43 -10.66 -10.37
C PRO A 155 3.10 -9.94 -10.07
N VAL A 156 2.84 -8.85 -10.79
CA VAL A 156 1.57 -8.13 -10.67
C VAL A 156 0.44 -9.02 -11.16
N THR A 157 -0.43 -9.45 -10.25
CA THR A 157 -1.55 -10.33 -10.59
C THR A 157 -2.80 -9.51 -10.90
N PRO A 158 -3.61 -9.91 -11.91
CA PRO A 158 -4.90 -9.30 -12.14
C PRO A 158 -5.81 -9.47 -10.90
N PRO A 159 -6.73 -8.53 -10.66
CA PRO A 159 -7.76 -8.68 -9.65
C PRO A 159 -8.57 -9.96 -9.88
N PRO A 160 -9.14 -10.58 -8.82
CA PRO A 160 -10.03 -11.71 -9.00
C PRO A 160 -11.19 -11.34 -9.94
N PRO A 161 -11.63 -12.28 -10.80
CA PRO A 161 -12.83 -12.06 -11.61
C PRO A 161 -14.02 -11.76 -10.71
N VAL A 162 -14.89 -10.85 -11.15
CA VAL A 162 -16.13 -10.55 -10.45
C VAL A 162 -16.97 -11.82 -10.41
N ARG A 163 -17.34 -12.27 -9.20
CA ARG A 163 -18.45 -13.21 -9.09
C ARG A 163 -19.72 -12.40 -9.35
N PRO A 164 -20.52 -12.73 -10.38
CA PRO A 164 -21.81 -12.09 -10.53
C PRO A 164 -22.57 -12.30 -9.22
N PHE A 165 -23.19 -11.23 -8.73
CA PHE A 165 -24.13 -11.36 -7.61
C PHE A 165 -25.22 -12.34 -8.06
N PRO A 166 -25.59 -13.34 -7.24
CA PRO A 166 -26.74 -14.17 -7.58
C PRO A 166 -27.95 -13.24 -7.69
N ASP A 167 -28.58 -13.25 -8.86
CA ASP A 167 -29.81 -12.49 -9.11
C ASP A 167 -30.85 -12.89 -8.05
N THR A 168 -31.21 -11.94 -7.19
CA THR A 168 -32.32 -12.08 -6.26
C THR A 168 -33.63 -11.95 -7.03
N ASN A 169 -33.94 -12.93 -7.88
CA ASN A 169 -35.21 -13.06 -8.59
C ASN A 169 -35.82 -14.45 -8.35
N ASN A 170 -35.85 -14.91 -7.10
CA ASN A 170 -36.62 -16.10 -6.69
C ASN A 170 -37.03 -16.01 -5.21
N PHE A 171 -37.78 -14.96 -4.87
CA PHE A 171 -38.70 -15.00 -3.72
C PHE A 171 -40.09 -14.65 -4.25
N ASP A 172 -40.71 -15.62 -4.92
CA ASP A 172 -42.16 -15.69 -5.06
C ASP A 172 -42.54 -17.17 -5.24
N SER A 173 -43.01 -17.78 -4.16
CA SER A 173 -43.93 -18.93 -4.11
C SER A 173 -44.33 -19.18 -2.66
#